data_AF-A0A8I6YHT0-F1
#
_entry.id   AF-A0A8I6YHT0-F1
#
_cell.length_a   1.000
_cell.length_b   1.000
_cell.length_c   1.000
_cell.angle_alpha   90.00
_cell.angle_beta   90.00
_cell.angle_gamma   90.00
#
_symmetry.space_group_name_H-M   'P 1'
#
loop_
_entity.id
_entity.type
_entity.pdbx_description
1 polymer ?
#
loop_
_entity_poly.entity_id
_entity_poly.type
_entity_poly.pdbx_seq_one_letter_code
_entity_poly.pdbx_strand_id
1 'polypeptide(L)'
;MFLLSFFEIPVGVRKRLDYYRSRFFWQNDENKKKYRLARWDMICRPKDQGGLGIENLEVKNKCLLSKWLYRISTETEGMWIQILRNKYLTSRTLAQATIRPNDSPFWKGLMRIKSNFFQMVKFVVGDGTLTRF
;
A
#
# COMPACT_ATOMS: atom_id res chain seq x y z
N MET A 1 11.58 -0.92 6.35
CA MET A 1 10.33 -1.40 5.71
C MET A 1 9.07 -1.09 6.52
N PHE A 2 9.11 -1.07 7.85
CA PHE A 2 7.92 -0.88 8.70
C PHE A 2 7.09 0.38 8.41
N LEU A 3 7.71 1.53 8.14
CA LEU A 3 6.95 2.75 7.83
C LEU A 3 6.14 2.64 6.54
N LEU A 4 6.65 1.88 5.56
CA LEU A 4 5.97 1.64 4.28
C LEU A 4 4.69 0.82 4.43
N SER A 5 4.57 0.01 5.48
CA SER A 5 3.36 -0.78 5.71
C SER A 5 2.28 -0.03 6.46
N PHE A 6 2.61 1.05 7.16
CA PHE A 6 1.66 1.83 7.96
C PHE A 6 1.23 3.13 7.28
N PHE A 7 2.12 3.77 6.53
CA PHE A 7 1.81 5.07 5.94
C PHE A 7 1.83 4.99 4.43
N GLU A 8 0.85 5.67 3.81
CA GLU A 8 0.91 5.97 2.39
C GLU A 8 2.06 6.95 2.15
N ILE A 9 2.98 6.61 1.24
CA ILE A 9 4.12 7.49 0.97
C ILE A 9 3.67 8.69 0.13
N PRO A 10 3.96 9.93 0.56
CA PRO A 10 3.77 11.10 -0.30
C PRO A 10 4.60 10.98 -1.58
N VAL A 11 4.02 11.37 -2.72
CA VAL A 11 4.67 11.25 -4.04
C VAL A 11 6.06 11.90 -4.07
N GLY A 12 6.25 13.03 -3.39
CA GLY A 12 7.56 13.70 -3.29
C GLY A 12 8.63 12.86 -2.58
N VAL A 13 8.27 12.23 -1.45
CA VAL A 13 9.17 11.35 -0.70
C VAL A 13 9.51 10.11 -1.53
N ARG A 14 8.50 9.53 -2.21
CA ARG A 14 8.71 8.39 -3.11
C ARG A 14 9.69 8.74 -4.24
N LYS A 15 9.47 9.87 -4.93
CA LYS A 15 10.37 10.34 -6.00
C LYS A 15 11.79 10.56 -5.50
N ARG A 16 11.95 11.08 -4.27
CA ARG A 16 13.27 11.28 -3.65
C ARG A 16 13.96 9.95 -3.30
N LEU A 17 13.21 8.96 -2.82
CA LEU A 17 13.73 7.60 -2.60
C LEU A 17 14.14 6.94 -3.92
N ASP A 18 13.28 6.99 -4.94
CA ASP A 18 13.58 6.47 -6.28
C ASP A 18 14.79 7.18 -6.91
N TYR A 19 14.97 8.47 -6.62
CA TYR A 19 16.17 9.21 -7.03
C TYR A 19 17.45 8.61 -6.45
N TYR A 20 17.53 8.40 -5.14
CA TYR A 20 18.70 7.78 -4.51
C TYR A 20 18.90 6.33 -4.96
N ARG A 21 17.81 5.56 -5.07
CA ARG A 21 17.88 4.17 -5.57
C ARG A 21 18.39 4.11 -7.01
N SER A 22 17.92 5.01 -7.88
CA SER A 22 18.39 5.06 -9.28
C SER A 22 19.85 5.48 -9.40
N ARG A 23 20.35 6.31 -8.48
CA ARG A 23 21.76 6.70 -8.46
C ARG A 23 22.67 5.53 -8.15
N PHE A 24 22.28 4.63 -7.26
CA PHE A 24 23.04 3.42 -6.99
C PHE A 24 23.36 2.61 -8.25
N PHE A 25 22.45 2.56 -9.23
CA PHE A 25 22.67 1.83 -10.48
C PHE A 25 23.47 2.60 -11.53
N TRP A 26 23.45 3.94 -11.50
CA TRP A 26 23.95 4.78 -12.59
C TRP A 26 25.10 5.71 -12.20
N GLN A 27 25.45 5.78 -10.92
CA GLN A 27 26.48 6.66 -10.39
C GLN A 27 27.62 5.82 -9.79
N ASN A 28 28.86 6.08 -10.24
CA ASN A 28 30.09 5.56 -9.62
C ASN A 28 30.67 6.60 -8.64
N ASP A 29 31.61 6.17 -7.80
CA ASP A 29 32.27 6.96 -6.73
C ASP A 29 32.84 8.32 -7.18
N GLU A 30 33.25 8.48 -8.43
CA GLU A 30 33.97 9.68 -8.88
C GLU A 30 33.10 10.92 -9.21
N ASN A 31 31.88 11.03 -8.67
CA ASN A 31 30.96 12.15 -8.95
C ASN A 31 30.60 12.39 -10.45
N LYS A 32 31.05 11.51 -11.36
CA LYS A 32 30.74 11.59 -12.79
C LYS A 32 29.32 11.09 -13.03
N LYS A 33 28.43 11.99 -13.46
CA LYS A 33 27.06 11.65 -13.89
C LYS A 33 27.15 10.89 -15.23
N LYS A 34 26.81 9.60 -15.25
CA LYS A 34 26.57 8.87 -16.50
C LYS A 34 25.14 9.10 -17.00
N TYR A 35 24.97 8.96 -18.31
CA TYR A 35 23.65 8.97 -18.94
C TYR A 35 22.81 7.81 -18.40
N ARG A 36 21.55 8.09 -18.08
CA ARG A 36 20.57 7.06 -17.72
C ARG A 36 20.12 6.36 -19.00
N LEU A 37 20.63 5.15 -19.22
CA LEU A 37 20.33 4.37 -20.42
C LEU A 37 18.91 3.78 -20.43
N ALA A 38 18.26 3.69 -19.26
CA ALA A 38 16.89 3.22 -19.14
C ALA A 38 16.10 4.02 -18.11
N ARG A 39 14.78 4.13 -18.34
CA ARG A 39 13.85 4.75 -17.38
C ARG A 39 13.75 3.89 -16.13
N TRP A 40 13.77 4.54 -14.96
CA TRP A 40 13.66 3.85 -13.67
C TRP A 40 12.39 2.99 -13.55
N ASP A 41 11.27 3.46 -14.08
CA ASP A 41 10.00 2.71 -14.10
C ASP A 41 10.11 1.39 -14.88
N MET A 42 10.84 1.39 -16.00
CA MET A 42 11.05 0.20 -16.82
C MET A 42 11.92 -0.84 -16.10
N ILE A 43 12.94 -0.37 -15.40
CA ILE A 43 13.82 -1.19 -14.57
C ILE A 43 13.06 -1.85 -13.42
N CYS A 44 12.09 -1.15 -12.83
CA CYS A 44 11.29 -1.66 -11.72
C CYS A 44 10.23 -2.70 -12.13
N ARG A 45 10.17 -3.09 -13.40
CA ARG A 45 9.26 -4.15 -13.86
C ARG A 45 9.82 -5.54 -13.52
N PRO A 46 8.96 -6.57 -13.43
CA PRO A 46 9.40 -7.96 -13.34
C PRO A 46 10.36 -8.32 -14.50
N LYS A 47 11.25 -9.29 -14.25
CA LYS A 47 12.18 -9.78 -15.28
C LYS A 47 11.46 -10.32 -16.51
N ASP A 48 10.34 -11.01 -16.29
CA ASP A 48 9.49 -11.56 -17.34
C ASP A 48 8.83 -10.47 -18.22
N GLN A 49 8.81 -9.23 -17.74
CA GLN A 49 8.29 -8.06 -18.46
C GLN A 49 9.41 -7.14 -18.98
N GLY A 50 10.65 -7.64 -19.06
CA GLY A 50 11.81 -6.90 -19.57
C GLY A 50 12.41 -5.89 -18.59
N GLY A 51 12.04 -5.96 -17.30
CA GLY A 51 12.69 -5.19 -16.24
C GLY A 51 13.82 -5.93 -15.56
N LEU A 52 14.40 -5.33 -14.51
CA LEU A 52 15.44 -5.98 -13.68
C LEU A 52 14.87 -6.69 -12.45
N GLY A 53 13.54 -6.62 -12.23
CA GLY A 53 12.89 -7.15 -11.04
C GLY A 53 13.07 -6.29 -9.79
N ILE A 54 13.45 -5.02 -9.95
CA ILE A 54 13.55 -4.09 -8.82
C ILE A 54 12.15 -3.75 -8.34
N GLU A 55 11.91 -3.85 -7.03
CA GLU A 55 10.58 -3.63 -6.49
C GLU A 55 10.12 -2.17 -6.62
N ASN A 56 8.96 -1.97 -7.25
CA ASN A 56 8.34 -0.65 -7.35
C ASN A 56 7.74 -0.26 -5.99
N LEU A 57 8.24 0.84 -5.41
CA LEU A 57 7.81 1.29 -4.07
C LEU A 57 6.34 1.67 -4.00
N GLU A 58 5.77 2.19 -5.09
CA GLU A 58 4.35 2.52 -5.12
C GLU A 58 3.49 1.27 -5.03
N VAL A 59 3.82 0.26 -5.85
CA VAL A 59 3.13 -1.04 -5.85
C VAL A 59 3.31 -1.73 -4.51
N LYS A 60 4.53 -1.73 -3.97
CA LYS A 60 4.83 -2.30 -2.65
C LYS A 60 4.02 -1.64 -1.53
N ASN A 61 3.95 -0.31 -1.49
CA ASN A 61 3.18 0.43 -0.49
C ASN A 61 1.68 0.10 -0.58
N LYS A 62 1.11 0.11 -1.79
CA LYS A 62 -0.28 -0.28 -2.02
C LYS A 62 -0.57 -1.71 -1.59
N CYS A 63 0.33 -2.64 -1.89
CA CYS A 63 0.22 -4.04 -1.48
C CYS A 63 0.25 -4.20 0.04
N LEU A 64 1.19 -3.54 0.73
CA LEU A 64 1.30 -3.62 2.19
C LEU A 64 0.10 -3.00 2.91
N LEU A 65 -0.45 -1.90 2.39
CA LEU A 65 -1.67 -1.30 2.94
C LEU A 65 -2.91 -2.15 2.63
N SER A 66 -2.97 -2.78 1.46
CA SER A 66 -4.01 -3.76 1.11
C SER A 66 -3.97 -4.98 2.01
N LYS A 67 -2.77 -5.45 2.42
CA LYS A 67 -2.61 -6.50 3.42
C LYS A 67 -3.30 -6.13 4.73
N TRP A 68 -3.20 -4.88 5.18
CA TRP A 68 -3.92 -4.43 6.38
C TRP A 68 -5.44 -4.46 6.22
N LEU A 69 -5.97 -4.02 5.07
CA LEU A 69 -7.41 -4.11 4.77
C LEU A 69 -7.89 -5.57 4.78
N TYR A 70 -7.10 -6.48 4.21
CA TYR A 70 -7.38 -7.92 4.23
C TYR A 70 -7.42 -8.46 5.66
N ARG A 71 -6.41 -8.12 6.48
CA ARG A 71 -6.37 -8.53 7.89
C ARG A 71 -7.56 -8.00 8.67
N ILE A 72 -7.96 -6.73 8.46
CA ILE A 72 -9.14 -6.14 9.10
C ILE A 72 -10.44 -6.89 8.73
N SER A 73 -10.51 -7.39 7.51
CA SER A 73 -11.68 -8.11 6.97
C SER A 73 -11.74 -9.57 7.43
N THR A 74 -10.59 -10.22 7.57
CA THR A 74 -10.49 -11.68 7.82
C THR A 74 -10.26 -12.01 9.28
N GLU A 75 -9.37 -11.28 9.95
CA GLU A 75 -9.08 -11.50 11.37
C GLU A 75 -10.21 -10.92 12.22
N THR A 76 -10.69 -11.68 13.19
CA THR A 76 -11.70 -11.25 14.18
C THR A 76 -11.13 -11.29 15.59
N GLU A 77 -10.14 -12.14 15.82
CA GLU A 77 -9.54 -12.41 17.12
C GLU A 77 -8.22 -11.64 17.25
N GLY A 78 -8.27 -10.49 17.91
CA GLY A 78 -7.09 -9.68 18.21
C GLY A 78 -7.44 -8.35 18.87
N MET A 79 -6.72 -7.98 19.94
CA MET A 79 -6.99 -6.73 20.65
C MET A 79 -6.85 -5.49 19.74
N TRP A 80 -5.86 -5.50 18.86
CA TRP A 80 -5.64 -4.43 17.89
C TRP A 80 -6.82 -4.28 16.90
N ILE A 81 -7.45 -5.39 16.48
CA ILE A 81 -8.57 -5.35 15.54
C ILE A 81 -9.84 -4.86 16.23
N GLN A 82 -10.05 -5.24 17.49
CA GLN A 82 -11.15 -4.73 18.31
C GLN A 82 -11.02 -3.21 18.50
N ILE A 83 -9.82 -2.71 18.80
CA ILE A 83 -9.56 -1.26 18.92
C ILE A 83 -9.89 -0.54 17.61
N LEU A 84 -9.41 -1.05 16.47
CA LEU A 84 -9.69 -0.44 15.17
C LEU A 84 -11.17 -0.51 14.79
N ARG A 85 -11.83 -1.65 15.04
CA ARG A 85 -13.26 -1.82 14.80
C ARG A 85 -14.06 -0.85 15.64
N ASN A 86 -13.82 -0.78 16.95
CA ASN A 86 -14.54 0.12 17.85
C ASN A 86 -14.33 1.61 17.48
N LYS A 87 -13.10 1.98 17.09
CA LYS A 87 -12.76 3.37 16.75
C LYS A 87 -13.31 3.82 15.39
N TYR A 88 -13.25 2.98 14.36
CA TYR A 88 -13.51 3.40 12.98
C TYR A 88 -14.71 2.75 12.31
N LEU A 89 -15.05 1.52 12.69
CA LEU A 89 -16.11 0.75 12.04
C LEU A 89 -17.40 0.78 12.87
N THR A 90 -17.31 0.65 14.20
CA THR A 90 -18.45 0.57 15.14
C THR A 90 -19.53 -0.38 14.62
N SER A 91 -20.57 0.13 13.95
CA SER A 91 -21.66 -0.64 13.35
C SER A 91 -21.61 -0.73 11.82
N ARG A 92 -20.64 -0.08 11.16
CA ARG A 92 -20.47 0.00 9.71
C ARG A 92 -19.55 -1.10 9.20
N THR A 93 -19.79 -1.54 7.96
CA THR A 93 -18.85 -2.43 7.28
C THR A 93 -17.64 -1.66 6.77
N LEU A 94 -16.54 -2.38 6.46
CA LEU A 94 -15.37 -1.76 5.85
C LEU A 94 -15.72 -1.03 4.55
N ALA A 95 -16.70 -1.51 3.79
CA ALA A 95 -17.22 -0.87 2.57
C ALA A 95 -17.92 0.47 2.85
N GLN A 96 -18.57 0.63 4.00
CA GLN A 96 -19.26 1.86 4.40
C GLN A 96 -18.37 2.88 5.14
N ALA A 97 -17.14 2.49 5.51
CA ALA A 97 -16.20 3.39 6.16
C ALA A 97 -15.80 4.57 5.25
N THR A 98 -15.85 5.80 5.79
CA THR A 98 -15.41 7.02 5.10
C THR A 98 -14.34 7.74 5.92
N ILE A 99 -13.54 8.57 5.25
CA ILE A 99 -12.48 9.35 5.89
C ILE A 99 -13.11 10.51 6.67
N ARG A 100 -12.71 10.66 7.94
CA ARG A 100 -13.04 11.81 8.79
C ARG A 100 -11.82 12.70 9.01
N PRO A 101 -12.01 14.01 9.27
CA PRO A 101 -10.90 14.93 9.52
C PRO A 101 -10.00 14.51 10.69
N ASN A 102 -10.58 13.99 11.77
CA ASN A 102 -9.85 13.57 12.97
C ASN A 102 -9.31 12.12 12.91
N ASP A 103 -9.41 11.46 11.75
CA ASP A 103 -8.87 10.11 11.59
C ASP A 103 -7.34 10.12 11.56
N SER A 104 -6.77 9.02 12.07
CA SER A 104 -5.33 8.82 12.03
C SER A 104 -4.79 8.78 10.58
N PRO A 105 -3.54 9.22 10.34
CA PRO A 105 -2.91 9.12 9.03
C PRO A 105 -2.88 7.68 8.48
N PHE A 106 -2.74 6.69 9.37
CA PHE A 106 -2.84 5.27 9.03
C PHE A 106 -4.20 4.94 8.41
N TRP A 107 -5.30 5.27 9.08
CA TRP A 107 -6.65 5.00 8.59
C TRP A 107 -6.96 5.74 7.29
N LYS A 108 -6.52 7.00 7.18
CA LYS A 108 -6.64 7.79 5.95
C LYS A 108 -5.94 7.12 4.76
N GLY A 109 -4.74 6.58 4.97
CA GLY A 109 -4.02 5.82 3.94
C GLY A 109 -4.75 4.54 3.52
N LEU A 110 -5.30 3.79 4.48
CA LEU A 110 -6.11 2.60 4.19
C LEU A 110 -7.36 2.94 3.37
N MET A 111 -8.09 3.99 3.75
CA MET A 111 -9.32 4.39 3.04
C MET A 111 -9.06 4.88 1.61
N ARG A 112 -7.88 5.44 1.32
CA ARG A 112 -7.50 5.82 -0.06
C ARG A 112 -7.24 4.63 -0.97
N ILE A 113 -6.73 3.53 -0.42
CA ILE A 113 -6.42 2.31 -1.18
C ILE A 113 -7.60 1.35 -1.21
N LYS A 114 -8.57 1.56 -0.32
CA LYS A 114 -9.79 0.77 -0.19
C LYS A 114 -10.48 0.49 -1.54
N SER A 115 -10.65 1.48 -2.40
CA SER A 115 -11.27 1.29 -3.73
C SER A 115 -10.51 0.28 -4.58
N ASN A 116 -9.19 0.43 -4.68
CA ASN A 116 -8.33 -0.49 -5.43
C ASN A 116 -8.34 -1.89 -4.81
N PHE A 117 -8.40 -1.98 -3.48
CA PHE A 117 -8.50 -3.27 -2.78
C PHE A 117 -9.80 -4.00 -3.11
N PHE A 118 -10.95 -3.32 -3.05
CA PHE A 118 -12.25 -3.92 -3.38
C PHE A 118 -12.35 -4.38 -4.85
N GLN A 119 -11.60 -3.77 -5.76
CA GLN A 119 -11.50 -4.23 -7.16
C GLN A 119 -10.72 -5.56 -7.31
N MET A 120 -9.85 -5.89 -6.36
CA MET A 120 -8.96 -7.06 -6.42
C MET A 120 -9.45 -8.22 -5.55
N VAL A 121 -10.51 -8.03 -4.77
CA VAL A 121 -11.00 -9.01 -3.80
C VAL A 121 -12.43 -9.40 -4.14
N LYS A 122 -12.72 -10.70 -4.00
CA LYS A 122 -14.07 -11.24 -4.09
C LYS A 122 -14.53 -11.68 -2.70
N PHE A 123 -15.73 -11.28 -2.31
CA PHE A 123 -16.37 -11.77 -1.09
C PHE A 123 -17.21 -12.98 -1.45
N VAL A 124 -16.97 -14.10 -0.77
CA VAL A 124 -17.81 -15.29 -0.86
C VAL A 124 -18.71 -15.28 0.36
N VAL A 125 -20.02 -15.18 0.13
CA VAL A 125 -21.01 -15.21 1.21
C VAL A 125 -21.17 -16.65 1.65
N GLY A 126 -20.80 -16.93 2.90
CA GLY A 126 -20.99 -18.24 3.53
C GLY A 126 -22.36 -18.33 4.20
N ASP A 127 -22.34 -18.41 5.53
CA ASP A 127 -23.49 -18.53 6.43
C ASP A 127 -24.37 -17.27 6.53
N GLY A 128 -23.95 -16.16 5.94
CA GLY A 128 -24.75 -14.93 5.86
C GLY A 128 -24.68 -14.03 7.09
N THR A 129 -24.11 -14.49 8.21
CA THR A 129 -24.13 -13.81 9.51
C THR A 129 -23.36 -12.48 9.52
N LEU A 130 -22.34 -12.35 8.66
CA LEU A 130 -21.48 -11.17 8.53
C LEU A 130 -21.82 -10.28 7.32
N THR A 131 -22.85 -10.62 6.56
CA THR A 131 -23.31 -9.88 5.37
C THR A 131 -24.51 -9.01 5.70
N ARG A 132 -24.46 -7.73 5.31
CA ARG A 132 -25.58 -6.80 5.42
C ARG A 132 -25.97 -6.34 4.02
N PHE A 133 -27.26 -6.49 3.70
CA PHE A 133 -27.89 -5.99 2.47
C PHE A 133 -28.21 -4.50 2.58
#